data_AF-A0A183MLB1-F1
#
_entry.id   AF-A0A183MLB1-F1
#
_cell.length_a   1.000
_cell.length_b   1.000
_cell.length_c   1.000
_cell.angle_alpha   90.00
_cell.angle_beta   90.00
_cell.angle_gamma   90.00
#
_symmetry.space_group_name_H-M   'P 1'
#
loop_
_entity.id
_entity.type
_entity.pdbx_description
1 polymer ?
#
loop_
_entity_poly.entity_id
_entity_poly.type
_entity_poly.pdbx_seq_one_letter_code
_entity_poly.pdbx_strand_id
1 'polypeptide(L)'
;MKILKHVLGFLIFLKFCSPYVIQLNSTNWKQILDGEWLVKFHAPWCPACRQFSPIWQQLSDDSSINAFVADVDVTESPVLSFIFFVKRLPTVYHASSGMLSDPAAFQLLIYLIYPIVGGVTSIARSGRAASMSALSTVVASPPTVKNGLFRVYDGARTLDDLRVYVKSAKYETETPLPWYYSPASFHMHIFIRFMDLGIFITNTHQAFLDAGYSNWMSFLIIGLSTIFSGLFIGIILVLIFDCFFPPRPQILRFIRKPKKVEESLQYETDKSRSNVHDDDVSEENVNDEITEIRQRKVDNNEVHDS
;
A
#
# COMPACT_ATOMS: atom_id res chain seq x y z
N MET A 1 6.90 -60.79 27.63
CA MET A 1 5.82 -59.96 27.03
C MET A 1 5.48 -58.67 27.81
N LYS A 2 5.77 -58.54 29.12
CA LYS A 2 5.48 -57.31 29.90
C LYS A 2 6.46 -56.15 29.63
N ILE A 3 7.72 -56.44 29.34
CA ILE A 3 8.77 -55.43 29.03
C ILE A 3 8.50 -54.73 27.68
N LEU A 4 8.00 -55.47 26.68
CA LEU A 4 7.68 -54.92 25.35
C LEU A 4 6.54 -53.88 25.40
N LYS A 5 5.58 -54.02 26.32
CA LYS A 5 4.50 -53.05 26.52
C LYS A 5 4.98 -51.74 27.14
N HIS A 6 5.98 -51.79 28.02
CA HIS A 6 6.60 -50.58 28.60
C HIS A 6 7.54 -49.87 27.63
N VAL A 7 8.29 -50.60 26.81
CA VAL A 7 9.14 -50.01 25.76
C VAL A 7 8.27 -49.37 24.67
N LEU A 8 7.16 -50.01 24.26
CA LEU A 8 6.23 -49.44 23.31
C LEU A 8 5.50 -48.21 23.88
N GLY A 9 5.16 -48.21 25.18
CA GLY A 9 4.62 -47.05 25.88
C GLY A 9 5.61 -45.88 26.01
N PHE A 10 6.89 -46.18 26.25
CA PHE A 10 7.96 -45.18 26.31
C PHE A 10 8.30 -44.60 24.92
N LEU A 11 8.25 -45.42 23.87
CA LEU A 11 8.41 -44.96 22.47
C LEU A 11 7.20 -44.15 21.99
N ILE A 12 6.00 -44.38 22.52
CA ILE A 12 4.81 -43.55 22.26
C ILE A 12 4.89 -42.22 23.02
N PHE A 13 5.47 -42.20 24.23
CA PHE A 13 5.69 -40.97 25.01
C PHE A 13 6.79 -40.07 24.41
N LEU A 14 7.80 -40.65 23.75
CA LEU A 14 8.81 -39.92 22.97
C LEU A 14 8.30 -39.42 21.60
N LYS A 15 7.09 -39.82 21.18
CA LYS A 15 6.53 -39.47 19.86
C LYS A 15 5.58 -38.26 19.89
N PHE A 16 5.60 -37.50 20.98
CA PHE A 16 4.85 -36.25 21.16
C PHE A 16 5.77 -35.04 21.43
N CYS A 17 6.96 -35.03 20.85
CA CYS A 17 7.66 -33.78 20.52
C CYS A 17 7.52 -33.62 18.99
N SER A 18 6.32 -33.27 18.54
CA SER A 18 6.14 -32.88 17.15
C SER A 18 6.61 -31.44 17.03
N PRO A 19 7.49 -31.09 16.08
CA PRO A 19 7.76 -29.70 15.75
C PRO A 19 6.44 -29.00 15.47
N TYR A 20 6.03 -28.12 16.38
CA TYR A 20 4.82 -27.34 16.25
C TYR A 20 5.17 -26.07 15.49
N VAL A 21 5.33 -26.21 14.17
CA VAL A 21 5.37 -25.07 13.26
C VAL A 21 3.93 -24.62 13.02
N ILE A 22 3.64 -23.34 13.27
CA ILE A 22 2.30 -22.77 13.11
C ILE A 22 2.06 -22.47 11.64
N GLN A 23 1.08 -23.14 11.04
CA GLN A 23 0.65 -22.87 9.67
C GLN A 23 -0.19 -21.60 9.61
N LEU A 24 0.27 -20.63 8.83
CA LEU A 24 -0.39 -19.34 8.64
C LEU A 24 -1.08 -19.27 7.27
N ASN A 25 -2.28 -18.69 7.31
CA ASN A 25 -3.20 -18.54 6.21
C ASN A 25 -3.89 -17.16 6.28
N SER A 26 -4.69 -16.84 5.27
CA SER A 26 -5.38 -15.54 5.11
C SER A 26 -6.26 -15.11 6.30
N THR A 27 -6.67 -16.05 7.16
CA THR A 27 -7.52 -15.78 8.33
C THR A 27 -6.74 -15.57 9.63
N ASN A 28 -5.61 -16.25 9.83
CA ASN A 28 -4.88 -16.28 11.10
C ASN A 28 -3.57 -15.46 11.08
N TRP A 29 -3.10 -14.99 9.92
CA TRP A 29 -1.83 -14.27 9.78
C TRP A 29 -1.71 -13.03 10.68
N LYS A 30 -2.84 -12.42 11.09
CA LYS A 30 -2.86 -11.27 11.99
C LYS A 30 -2.20 -11.56 13.35
N GLN A 31 -2.10 -12.83 13.75
CA GLN A 31 -1.40 -13.24 14.97
C GLN A 31 0.09 -12.88 14.95
N ILE A 32 0.70 -12.72 13.76
CA ILE A 32 2.08 -12.24 13.60
C ILE A 32 2.27 -10.83 14.17
N LEU A 33 1.19 -10.05 14.26
CA LEU A 33 1.22 -8.69 14.82
C LEU A 33 1.34 -8.68 16.34
N ASP A 34 1.23 -9.83 17.01
CA ASP A 34 1.28 -9.93 18.46
C ASP A 34 2.50 -10.77 18.89
N GLY A 35 3.58 -10.10 19.27
CA GLY A 35 4.81 -10.73 19.77
C GLY A 35 5.94 -10.84 18.75
N GLU A 36 6.85 -11.79 18.99
CA GLU A 36 8.00 -12.07 18.13
C GLU A 36 7.74 -13.33 17.31
N TRP A 37 7.77 -13.19 15.99
CA TRP A 37 7.48 -14.25 15.05
C TRP A 37 8.57 -14.39 14.00
N LEU A 38 8.88 -15.63 13.67
CA LEU A 38 9.67 -16.02 12.53
C LEU A 38 8.75 -16.70 11.52
N VAL A 39 8.62 -16.10 10.34
CA VAL A 39 7.69 -16.54 9.31
C VAL A 39 8.46 -16.96 8.08
N LYS A 40 8.33 -18.21 7.67
CA LYS A 40 8.95 -18.74 6.44
C LYS A 40 7.90 -18.87 5.33
N PHE A 41 8.13 -18.19 4.22
CA PHE A 41 7.36 -18.41 2.99
C PHE A 41 7.98 -19.53 2.17
N HIS A 42 7.17 -20.52 1.80
CA HIS A 42 7.59 -21.66 1.00
C HIS A 42 6.56 -22.06 -0.06
N ALA A 43 6.98 -22.95 -0.97
CA ALA A 43 6.09 -23.62 -1.92
C ALA A 43 6.46 -25.10 -2.04
N PRO A 44 5.49 -26.02 -2.22
CA PRO A 44 5.74 -27.47 -2.26
C PRO A 44 6.57 -27.91 -3.47
N TRP A 45 6.43 -27.21 -4.60
CA TRP A 45 7.16 -27.48 -5.84
C TRP A 45 8.62 -27.02 -5.79
N CYS A 46 8.99 -26.12 -4.87
CA CYS A 46 10.33 -25.54 -4.81
C CYS A 46 11.36 -26.49 -4.15
N PRO A 47 12.43 -26.91 -4.86
CA PRO A 47 13.42 -27.84 -4.31
C PRO A 47 14.23 -27.26 -3.14
N ALA A 48 14.60 -25.98 -3.20
CA ALA A 48 15.32 -25.32 -2.11
C ALA A 48 14.49 -25.23 -0.82
N CYS A 49 13.17 -25.02 -0.95
CA CYS A 49 12.25 -25.03 0.19
C CYS A 49 12.20 -26.40 0.87
N ARG A 50 12.17 -27.49 0.09
CA ARG A 50 12.15 -28.86 0.63
C ARG A 50 13.41 -29.17 1.44
N GLN A 51 14.58 -28.72 0.98
CA GLN A 51 15.84 -28.88 1.71
C GLN A 51 15.90 -28.04 3.00
N PHE A 52 15.27 -26.86 3.01
CA PHE A 52 15.22 -25.98 4.17
C PHE A 52 14.12 -26.34 5.19
N SER A 53 13.19 -27.24 4.84
CA SER A 53 12.13 -27.68 5.74
C SER A 53 12.62 -28.36 7.03
N PRO A 54 13.56 -29.34 7.00
CA PRO A 54 14.02 -30.05 8.22
C PRO A 54 14.78 -29.16 9.22
N ILE A 55 15.86 -28.50 8.79
CA ILE A 55 15.90 -27.03 8.80
C ILE A 55 15.09 -26.30 9.89
N TRP A 56 13.99 -25.75 9.37
CA TRP A 56 12.99 -24.99 10.06
C TRP A 56 12.30 -25.72 11.21
N GLN A 57 12.03 -27.02 11.03
CA GLN A 57 11.40 -27.85 12.07
C GLN A 57 12.30 -27.98 13.30
N GLN A 58 13.60 -28.22 13.10
CA GLN A 58 14.56 -28.25 14.21
C GLN A 58 14.68 -26.92 14.94
N LEU A 59 14.49 -25.80 14.23
CA LEU A 59 14.43 -24.48 14.86
C LEU A 59 13.17 -24.31 15.73
N SER A 60 12.01 -24.81 15.27
CA SER A 60 10.77 -24.74 16.04
C SER A 60 10.78 -25.62 17.30
N ASP A 61 11.53 -26.72 17.29
CA ASP A 61 11.71 -27.58 18.45
C ASP A 61 12.66 -26.98 19.51
N ASP A 62 13.45 -25.98 19.13
CA ASP A 62 14.45 -25.38 20.01
C ASP A 62 13.78 -24.42 21.01
N SER A 63 13.41 -24.98 22.17
CA SER A 63 12.83 -24.25 23.32
C SER A 63 13.67 -23.08 23.85
N SER A 64 14.94 -22.95 23.43
CA SER A 64 15.79 -21.83 23.82
C SER A 64 15.53 -20.55 23.01
N ILE A 65 14.65 -20.62 22.02
CA ILE A 65 14.21 -19.49 21.20
C ILE A 65 12.89 -18.95 21.72
N ASN A 66 12.86 -17.67 22.09
CA ASN A 66 11.65 -17.00 22.59
C ASN A 66 10.87 -16.30 21.46
N ALA A 67 10.68 -17.00 20.33
CA ALA A 67 9.94 -16.49 19.18
C ALA A 67 9.06 -17.61 18.60
N PHE A 68 7.86 -17.24 18.12
CA PHE A 68 6.96 -18.18 17.48
C PHE A 68 7.44 -18.48 16.06
N VAL A 69 7.49 -19.76 15.70
CA VAL A 69 7.96 -20.20 14.38
C VAL A 69 6.76 -20.63 13.55
N ALA A 70 6.59 -19.98 12.41
CA ALA A 70 5.46 -20.17 11.51
C ALA A 70 5.89 -20.37 10.07
N ASP A 71 5.02 -21.00 9.30
CA ASP A 71 5.18 -21.19 7.86
C ASP A 71 3.93 -20.77 7.09
N VAL A 72 4.18 -20.27 5.89
CA VAL A 72 3.14 -19.80 4.95
C VAL A 72 3.37 -20.48 3.62
N ASP A 73 2.36 -21.22 3.16
CA ASP A 73 2.34 -21.75 1.81
C ASP A 73 1.80 -20.69 0.84
N VAL A 74 2.65 -20.26 -0.10
CA VAL A 74 2.29 -19.27 -1.12
C VAL A 74 1.32 -19.80 -2.18
N THR A 75 1.16 -21.12 -2.27
CA THR A 75 0.20 -21.76 -3.19
C THR A 75 -1.21 -21.81 -2.62
N GLU A 76 -1.34 -21.99 -1.30
CA GLU A 76 -2.63 -21.91 -0.60
C GLU A 76 -3.06 -20.46 -0.38
N SER A 77 -2.10 -19.59 -0.04
CA SER A 77 -2.36 -18.20 0.34
C SER A 77 -1.57 -17.19 -0.51
N PRO A 78 -1.86 -17.08 -1.83
CA PRO A 78 -1.14 -16.17 -2.74
C PRO A 78 -1.31 -14.70 -2.37
N VAL A 79 -2.39 -14.35 -1.66
CA VAL A 79 -2.61 -12.99 -1.17
C VAL A 79 -1.56 -12.60 -0.13
N LEU A 80 -1.17 -13.51 0.77
CA LEU A 80 -0.16 -13.23 1.78
C LEU A 80 1.22 -13.02 1.15
N SER A 81 1.59 -13.84 0.17
CA SER A 81 2.86 -13.66 -0.53
C SER A 81 2.93 -12.31 -1.25
N PHE A 82 1.79 -11.83 -1.79
CA PHE A 82 1.69 -10.51 -2.38
C PHE A 82 1.81 -9.39 -1.34
N ILE A 83 1.10 -9.49 -0.21
CA ILE A 83 1.14 -8.49 0.88
C ILE A 83 2.56 -8.33 1.43
N PHE A 84 3.27 -9.44 1.65
CA PHE A 84 4.65 -9.39 2.14
C PHE A 84 5.68 -9.15 1.02
N PHE A 85 5.23 -8.94 -0.22
CA PHE A 85 6.05 -8.74 -1.42
C PHE A 85 7.16 -9.78 -1.56
N VAL A 86 6.81 -11.06 -1.40
CA VAL A 86 7.74 -12.18 -1.47
C VAL A 86 8.19 -12.38 -2.93
N LYS A 87 9.42 -12.00 -3.24
CA LYS A 87 9.98 -12.10 -4.61
C LYS A 87 10.64 -13.44 -4.91
N ARG A 88 11.14 -14.12 -3.88
CA ARG A 88 11.97 -15.34 -3.98
C ARG A 88 11.59 -16.30 -2.87
N LEU A 89 11.88 -17.59 -3.06
CA LEU A 89 11.61 -18.64 -2.08
C LEU A 89 12.88 -19.48 -1.83
N PRO A 90 13.09 -20.00 -0.62
CA PRO A 90 12.42 -19.63 0.62
C PRO A 90 12.92 -18.28 1.14
N THR A 91 11.99 -17.45 1.63
CA THR A 91 12.29 -16.20 2.32
C THR A 91 11.76 -16.27 3.74
N VAL A 92 12.59 -15.86 4.69
CA VAL A 92 12.25 -15.81 6.11
C VAL A 92 12.10 -14.34 6.51
N TYR A 93 11.00 -14.03 7.18
CA TYR A 93 10.76 -12.74 7.78
C TYR A 93 10.80 -12.88 9.29
N HIS A 94 11.40 -11.89 9.94
CA HIS A 94 11.31 -11.69 11.37
C HIS A 94 10.34 -10.54 11.63
N ALA A 95 9.22 -10.85 12.27
CA ALA A 95 8.27 -9.88 12.73
C ALA A 95 8.49 -9.67 14.22
N SER A 96 9.05 -8.51 14.57
CA SER A 96 9.08 -8.05 15.96
C SER A 96 8.01 -6.99 16.08
N SER A 97 6.82 -7.41 16.50
CA SER A 97 5.80 -6.46 16.89
C SER A 97 6.09 -6.03 18.31
N GLY A 98 6.46 -4.78 18.48
CA GLY A 98 5.96 -4.10 19.65
C GLY A 98 4.86 -3.20 19.20
N MET A 99 3.97 -3.04 20.16
CA MET A 99 2.78 -2.26 20.13
C MET A 99 3.11 -0.81 19.72
N LEU A 100 3.23 -0.56 18.41
CA LEU A 100 3.02 0.75 17.80
C LEU A 100 1.51 1.02 17.78
N SER A 101 0.89 0.94 18.96
CA SER A 101 -0.16 1.87 19.28
C SER A 101 0.55 3.18 19.59
N ASP A 102 0.91 3.93 18.56
CA ASP A 102 1.26 5.33 18.76
C ASP A 102 -0.05 6.11 18.60
N PRO A 103 -0.86 6.29 19.67
CA PRO A 103 -2.09 7.06 19.59
C PRO A 103 -1.80 8.50 19.12
N ALA A 104 -0.54 8.97 19.17
CA ALA A 104 -0.13 10.28 18.69
C ALA A 104 -0.33 10.49 17.17
N ALA A 105 -0.14 9.47 16.32
CA ALA A 105 -0.35 9.61 14.88
C ALA A 105 -1.85 9.68 14.52
N PHE A 106 -2.66 8.88 15.22
CA PHE A 106 -4.12 8.92 15.11
C PHE A 106 -4.71 10.18 15.76
N GLN A 107 -4.13 10.65 16.87
CA GLN A 107 -4.50 11.89 17.53
C GLN A 107 -4.12 13.10 16.68
N LEU A 108 -2.97 13.11 16.00
CA LEU A 108 -2.60 14.14 15.02
C LEU A 108 -3.54 14.17 13.83
N LEU A 109 -3.94 12.99 13.31
CA LEU A 109 -4.94 12.90 12.27
C LEU A 109 -6.28 13.47 12.77
N ILE A 110 -6.78 13.00 13.94
CA ILE A 110 -8.01 13.47 14.58
C ILE A 110 -7.97 14.99 14.88
N TYR A 111 -6.83 15.55 15.30
CA TYR A 111 -6.66 16.99 15.54
C TYR A 111 -6.63 17.81 14.24
N LEU A 112 -6.11 17.24 13.15
CA LEU A 112 -6.12 17.85 11.81
C LEU A 112 -7.51 17.85 11.15
N ILE A 113 -8.38 16.87 11.45
CA ILE A 113 -9.79 16.85 11.03
C ILE A 113 -10.75 17.53 12.04
N TYR A 114 -10.34 17.79 13.28
CA TYR A 114 -11.13 18.51 14.30
C TYR A 114 -11.67 19.90 13.86
N PRO A 115 -10.94 20.74 13.09
CA PRO A 115 -11.50 22.02 12.63
C PRO A 115 -12.58 21.88 11.55
N ILE A 116 -12.80 20.69 10.97
CA ILE A 116 -13.83 20.45 9.95
C ILE A 116 -15.19 20.13 10.62
N VAL A 117 -15.19 19.66 11.87
CA VAL A 117 -16.42 19.23 12.59
C VAL A 117 -16.75 20.11 13.81
N GLY A 118 -15.80 20.92 14.30
CA GLY A 118 -15.94 21.66 15.57
C GLY A 118 -16.33 23.14 15.43
N GLY A 119 -17.52 23.43 14.93
CA GLY A 119 -18.17 24.73 15.20
C GLY A 119 -18.66 24.78 16.66
N VAL A 120 -18.11 25.72 17.43
CA VAL A 120 -18.58 26.19 18.76
C VAL A 120 -18.37 25.21 19.95
N THR A 121 -17.34 25.46 20.75
CA THR A 121 -17.51 25.66 22.21
C THR A 121 -16.37 26.52 22.73
N SER A 122 -16.71 27.76 23.11
CA SER A 122 -15.90 28.60 23.97
C SER A 122 -15.86 27.95 25.35
N ILE A 123 -14.69 27.49 25.79
CA ILE A 123 -14.41 27.34 27.23
C ILE A 123 -13.20 28.21 27.54
N ALA A 124 -13.57 29.36 28.10
CA ALA A 124 -12.81 30.26 28.93
C ALA A 124 -11.51 29.70 29.52
N ARG A 125 -10.44 30.39 29.14
CA ARG A 125 -9.23 30.69 29.93
C ARG A 125 -9.49 30.68 31.45
N SER A 126 -8.86 29.74 32.15
CA SER A 126 -8.50 29.90 33.57
C SER A 126 -7.03 29.53 33.73
N GLY A 127 -6.24 30.53 34.11
CA GLY A 127 -4.78 30.45 34.15
C GLY A 127 -4.24 29.57 35.28
N ARG A 128 -3.14 28.90 34.97
CA ARG A 128 -2.00 28.82 35.89
C ARG A 128 -0.74 28.60 35.06
N ALA A 129 0.07 29.64 34.96
CA ALA A 129 1.44 29.55 34.48
C ALA A 129 2.25 28.70 35.46
N ALA A 130 2.88 27.64 34.98
CA ALA A 130 3.93 26.94 35.70
C ALA A 130 5.07 26.62 34.73
N SER A 131 6.00 27.58 34.67
CA SER A 131 7.45 27.41 34.57
C SER A 131 7.99 26.29 33.67
N MET A 132 8.35 26.67 32.44
CA MET A 132 9.51 26.10 31.75
C MET A 132 10.77 26.39 32.58
N SER A 133 11.30 25.38 33.28
CA SER A 133 12.74 25.18 33.49
C SER A 133 12.95 24.11 34.57
N ALA A 134 13.22 22.87 34.17
CA ALA A 134 14.02 21.97 34.98
C ALA A 134 14.51 20.81 34.12
N LEU A 135 15.83 20.82 33.87
CA LEU A 135 16.71 19.66 33.85
C LEU A 135 16.60 18.72 32.63
N SER A 136 17.50 19.02 31.68
CA SER A 136 18.32 18.01 31.03
C SER A 136 18.77 16.90 31.98
N THR A 137 18.97 15.73 31.37
CA THR A 137 19.80 14.60 31.84
C THR A 137 19.31 13.86 33.09
N VAL A 138 18.62 12.75 32.84
CA VAL A 138 19.04 11.36 33.18
C VAL A 138 17.75 10.53 33.19
N VAL A 139 17.46 9.84 32.09
CA VAL A 139 16.73 8.56 32.14
C VAL A 139 17.48 7.62 31.22
N ALA A 140 18.02 6.57 31.85
CA ALA A 140 18.69 5.46 31.24
C ALA A 140 17.92 4.93 30.01
N SER A 141 18.63 4.64 28.92
CA SER A 141 18.17 3.63 27.97
C SER A 141 18.16 2.29 28.70
N PRO A 142 16.98 1.68 28.92
CA PRO A 142 16.63 0.44 28.20
C PRO A 142 15.10 0.17 28.09
N PRO A 143 14.66 -0.88 27.36
CA PRO A 143 15.18 -1.46 26.14
C PRO A 143 14.39 -0.94 24.92
N THR A 144 14.87 -1.35 23.76
CA THR A 144 14.35 -1.09 22.42
C THR A 144 12.84 -0.95 22.34
N VAL A 145 12.42 0.19 21.77
CA VAL A 145 11.09 0.31 21.17
C VAL A 145 11.02 -0.80 20.13
N LYS A 146 10.28 -1.86 20.44
CA LYS A 146 9.84 -2.85 19.47
C LYS A 146 8.85 -2.08 18.57
N ASN A 147 9.37 -1.29 17.64
CA ASN A 147 8.55 -0.74 16.57
C ASN A 147 8.08 -1.96 15.77
N GLY A 148 6.79 -2.09 15.45
CA GLY A 148 6.25 -3.12 14.55
C GLY A 148 6.94 -3.17 13.19
N LEU A 149 8.18 -3.64 13.19
CA LEU A 149 9.16 -3.61 12.13
C LEU A 149 9.32 -5.04 11.66
N PHE A 150 8.91 -5.26 10.43
CA PHE A 150 9.21 -6.46 9.71
C PHE A 150 10.63 -6.35 9.17
N ARG A 151 11.42 -7.42 9.33
CA ARG A 151 12.77 -7.51 8.80
C ARG A 151 12.87 -8.77 7.94
N VAL A 152 13.61 -8.68 6.84
CA VAL A 152 13.91 -9.84 5.99
C VAL A 152 15.22 -10.42 6.48
N TYR A 153 15.25 -11.72 6.71
CA TYR A 153 16.47 -12.43 7.07
C TYR A 153 17.33 -12.68 5.82
N ASP A 154 18.54 -12.13 5.81
CA ASP A 154 19.50 -12.27 4.70
C ASP A 154 20.68 -13.23 5.01
N GLY A 155 20.67 -13.87 6.18
CA GLY A 155 21.74 -14.78 6.63
C GLY A 155 21.79 -16.14 5.93
N ALA A 156 22.71 -16.98 6.39
CA ALA A 156 22.82 -18.36 5.92
C ALA A 156 21.60 -19.18 6.37
N ARG A 157 21.12 -20.07 5.50
CA ARG A 157 19.95 -20.93 5.78
C ARG A 157 20.31 -22.18 6.58
N THR A 158 21.20 -22.02 7.57
CA THR A 158 21.65 -23.09 8.47
C THR A 158 21.01 -22.94 9.84
N LEU A 159 20.88 -24.05 10.57
CA LEU A 159 20.27 -24.04 11.90
C LEU A 159 21.03 -23.14 12.87
N ASP A 160 22.36 -23.21 12.84
CA ASP A 160 23.21 -22.47 13.78
C ASP A 160 23.16 -20.97 13.55
N ASP A 161 23.13 -20.51 12.29
CA ASP A 161 23.02 -19.07 11.99
C ASP A 161 21.63 -18.54 12.40
N LEU A 162 20.55 -19.30 12.17
CA LEU A 162 19.21 -18.94 12.64
C LEU A 162 19.12 -18.89 14.17
N ARG A 163 19.71 -19.87 14.85
CA ARG A 163 19.76 -19.88 16.32
C ARG A 163 20.52 -18.68 16.85
N VAL A 164 21.68 -18.38 16.26
CA VAL A 164 22.47 -17.19 16.62
C VAL A 164 21.66 -15.94 16.33
N TYR A 165 21.03 -15.83 15.16
CA TYR A 165 20.24 -14.67 14.76
C TYR A 165 19.18 -14.27 15.80
N VAL A 166 18.44 -15.25 16.32
CA VAL A 166 17.41 -15.00 17.34
C VAL A 166 18.04 -14.75 18.71
N LYS A 167 19.03 -15.55 19.12
CA LYS A 167 19.63 -15.43 20.47
C LYS A 167 20.47 -14.18 20.66
N SER A 168 21.22 -13.78 19.64
CA SER A 168 22.10 -12.60 19.70
C SER A 168 21.40 -11.31 19.29
N ALA A 169 20.08 -11.36 19.06
CA ALA A 169 19.29 -10.24 18.56
C ALA A 169 19.92 -9.55 17.33
N LYS A 170 20.58 -10.33 16.47
CA LYS A 170 21.28 -9.83 15.26
C LYS A 170 20.31 -9.07 14.34
N TYR A 171 19.03 -9.44 14.39
CA TYR A 171 17.95 -8.72 13.73
C TYR A 171 17.94 -7.22 14.00
N GLU A 172 18.40 -6.73 15.16
CA GLU A 172 18.42 -5.30 15.48
C GLU A 172 19.32 -4.49 14.54
N THR A 173 20.37 -5.12 14.02
CA THR A 173 21.36 -4.50 13.12
C THR A 173 20.92 -4.46 11.66
N GLU A 174 20.00 -5.34 11.25
CA GLU A 174 19.48 -5.37 9.89
C GLU A 174 18.49 -4.23 9.67
N THR A 175 18.60 -3.53 8.53
CA THR A 175 17.71 -2.41 8.24
C THR A 175 16.25 -2.89 8.21
N PRO A 176 15.34 -2.25 8.98
CA PRO A 176 13.95 -2.64 8.94
C PRO A 176 13.33 -2.35 7.58
N LEU A 177 12.27 -3.08 7.22
CA LEU A 177 11.50 -2.78 6.03
C LEU A 177 10.95 -1.35 6.13
N PRO A 178 10.95 -0.58 5.03
CA PRO A 178 10.33 0.72 5.00
C PRO A 178 8.90 0.66 5.51
N TRP A 179 8.50 1.68 6.28
CA TRP A 179 7.17 1.72 6.91
C TRP A 179 6.03 1.47 5.91
N TYR A 180 6.12 1.97 4.68
CA TYR A 180 5.06 1.80 3.69
C TYR A 180 4.89 0.36 3.15
N TYR A 181 5.87 -0.53 3.36
CA TYR A 181 5.79 -1.96 3.03
C TYR A 181 5.26 -2.83 4.17
N SER A 182 5.16 -2.29 5.39
CA SER A 182 4.65 -3.04 6.53
C SER A 182 3.15 -3.33 6.38
N PRO A 183 2.68 -4.58 6.57
CA PRO A 183 1.25 -4.90 6.58
C PRO A 183 0.47 -4.15 7.67
N ALA A 184 1.14 -3.70 8.72
CA ALA A 184 0.54 -2.88 9.79
C ALA A 184 0.28 -1.41 9.35
N SER A 185 0.78 -0.99 8.19
CA SER A 185 0.62 0.39 7.74
C SER A 185 -0.75 0.69 7.17
N PHE A 186 -1.20 1.93 7.35
CA PHE A 186 -2.50 2.40 6.88
C PHE A 186 -2.69 2.21 5.37
N HIS A 187 -1.71 2.62 4.58
CA HIS A 187 -1.75 2.49 3.12
C HIS A 187 -1.83 1.02 2.68
N MET A 188 -1.11 0.14 3.37
CA MET A 188 -1.14 -1.28 3.10
C MET A 188 -2.50 -1.90 3.48
N HIS A 189 -3.12 -1.45 4.57
CA HIS A 189 -4.48 -1.84 4.92
C HIS A 189 -5.48 -1.45 3.82
N ILE A 190 -5.36 -0.25 3.25
CA ILE A 190 -6.22 0.16 2.13
C ILE A 190 -6.06 -0.81 0.95
N PHE A 191 -4.83 -1.17 0.58
CA PHE A 191 -4.59 -2.12 -0.51
C PHE A 191 -5.08 -3.53 -0.20
N ILE A 192 -4.88 -4.02 1.03
CA ILE A 192 -5.38 -5.33 1.47
C ILE A 192 -6.91 -5.37 1.35
N ARG A 193 -7.59 -4.34 1.84
CA ARG A 193 -9.06 -4.25 1.76
C ARG A 193 -9.55 -4.14 0.31
N PHE A 194 -8.79 -3.50 -0.56
CA PHE A 194 -9.07 -3.47 -1.99
C PHE A 194 -8.92 -4.85 -2.65
N MET A 195 -7.89 -5.62 -2.31
CA MET A 195 -7.73 -6.99 -2.81
C MET A 195 -8.82 -7.93 -2.26
N ASP A 196 -9.14 -7.81 -0.96
CA ASP A 196 -10.26 -8.53 -0.34
C ASP A 196 -11.58 -8.23 -1.05
N LEU A 197 -11.80 -6.97 -1.45
CA LEU A 197 -12.99 -6.57 -2.21
C LEU A 197 -13.06 -7.28 -3.57
N GLY A 198 -11.93 -7.43 -4.27
CA GLY A 198 -11.86 -8.18 -5.53
C GLY A 198 -12.24 -9.66 -5.36
N ILE A 199 -11.72 -10.30 -4.31
CA ILE A 199 -12.07 -11.69 -3.97
C ILE A 199 -13.55 -11.79 -3.56
N PHE A 200 -14.04 -10.83 -2.78
CA PHE A 200 -15.44 -10.75 -2.39
C PHE A 200 -16.38 -10.65 -3.59
N ILE A 201 -16.04 -9.84 -4.60
CA ILE A 201 -16.82 -9.73 -5.84
C ILE A 201 -16.91 -11.09 -6.54
N THR A 202 -15.78 -11.79 -6.64
CA THR A 202 -15.72 -13.12 -7.28
C THR A 202 -16.55 -14.14 -6.50
N ASN A 203 -16.40 -14.18 -5.18
CA ASN A 203 -17.15 -15.08 -4.30
C ASN A 203 -18.66 -14.78 -4.34
N THR A 204 -19.03 -13.51 -4.37
CA THR A 204 -20.44 -13.08 -4.46
C THR A 204 -21.04 -13.47 -5.81
N HIS A 205 -20.28 -13.31 -6.90
CA HIS A 205 -20.71 -13.77 -8.22
C HIS A 205 -20.98 -15.27 -8.21
N GLN A 206 -20.04 -16.08 -7.72
CA GLN A 206 -20.20 -17.53 -7.61
C GLN A 206 -21.38 -17.91 -6.72
N ALA A 207 -21.54 -17.28 -5.56
CA ALA A 207 -22.68 -17.52 -4.67
C ALA A 207 -24.04 -17.18 -5.34
N PHE A 208 -24.07 -16.16 -6.21
CA PHE A 208 -25.27 -15.82 -6.97
C PHE A 208 -25.58 -16.87 -8.05
N LEU A 209 -24.55 -17.41 -8.70
CA LEU A 209 -24.72 -18.50 -9.66
C LEU A 209 -25.23 -19.78 -8.96
N ASP A 210 -24.70 -20.10 -7.79
CA ASP A 210 -25.13 -21.24 -6.97
C ASP A 210 -26.58 -21.11 -6.50
N ALA A 211 -27.06 -19.88 -6.28
CA ALA A 211 -28.46 -19.57 -5.97
C ALA A 211 -29.40 -19.65 -7.19
N GLY A 212 -28.89 -19.98 -8.38
CA GLY A 212 -29.68 -20.19 -9.60
C GLY A 212 -29.97 -18.94 -10.41
N TYR A 213 -29.33 -17.80 -10.10
CA TYR A 213 -29.50 -16.58 -10.89
C TYR A 213 -28.74 -16.64 -12.22
N SER A 214 -29.32 -16.04 -13.26
CA SER A 214 -28.69 -15.95 -14.59
C SER A 214 -27.42 -15.07 -14.58
N ASN A 215 -26.40 -15.48 -15.34
CA ASN A 215 -25.10 -14.81 -15.44
C ASN A 215 -25.20 -13.29 -15.68
N TRP A 216 -26.13 -12.84 -16.53
CA TRP A 216 -26.26 -11.41 -16.83
C TRP A 216 -26.73 -10.58 -15.63
N MET A 217 -27.56 -11.15 -14.77
CA MET A 217 -28.10 -10.45 -13.60
C MET A 217 -27.03 -10.20 -12.54
N SER A 218 -26.12 -11.16 -12.32
CA SER A 218 -25.03 -10.98 -11.36
C SER A 218 -24.06 -9.88 -11.82
N PHE A 219 -23.76 -9.80 -13.12
CA PHE A 219 -22.94 -8.72 -13.68
C PHE A 219 -23.59 -7.34 -13.53
N LEU A 220 -24.91 -7.22 -13.70
CA LEU A 220 -25.61 -5.96 -13.49
C LEU A 220 -25.51 -5.48 -12.04
N ILE A 221 -25.75 -6.36 -11.08
CA ILE A 221 -25.73 -6.00 -9.65
C ILE A 221 -24.31 -5.59 -9.22
N ILE A 222 -23.30 -6.36 -9.61
CA ILE A 222 -21.89 -6.06 -9.31
C ILE A 222 -21.46 -4.76 -10.01
N GLY A 223 -21.85 -4.57 -11.26
CA GLY A 223 -21.55 -3.37 -12.03
C GLY A 223 -22.12 -2.11 -11.39
N LEU A 224 -23.41 -2.12 -11.01
CA LEU A 224 -24.06 -1.00 -10.34
C LEU A 224 -23.42 -0.67 -8.98
N SER A 225 -23.08 -1.70 -8.20
CA SER A 225 -22.38 -1.54 -6.91
C SER A 225 -20.99 -0.90 -7.07
N THR A 226 -20.25 -1.31 -8.10
CA THR A 226 -18.92 -0.75 -8.41
C THR A 226 -19.00 0.72 -8.83
N ILE A 227 -20.01 1.08 -9.64
CA ILE A 227 -20.24 2.47 -10.05
C ILE A 227 -20.58 3.35 -8.84
N PHE A 228 -21.49 2.88 -7.97
CA PHE A 228 -21.92 3.64 -6.81
C PHE A 228 -20.77 3.85 -5.80
N SER A 229 -20.02 2.79 -5.49
CA SER A 229 -18.87 2.89 -4.58
C SER A 229 -17.76 3.77 -5.17
N GLY A 230 -17.45 3.65 -6.46
CA GLY A 230 -16.48 4.49 -7.15
C GLY A 230 -16.85 5.97 -7.12
N LEU A 231 -18.12 6.30 -7.37
CA LEU A 231 -18.61 7.68 -7.29
C LEU A 231 -18.49 8.24 -5.87
N PHE A 232 -18.86 7.46 -4.86
CA PHE A 232 -18.77 7.86 -3.46
C PHE A 232 -17.32 8.13 -3.04
N ILE A 233 -16.40 7.22 -3.38
CA ILE A 233 -14.97 7.36 -3.10
C ILE A 233 -14.36 8.55 -3.85
N GLY A 234 -14.78 8.78 -5.09
CA GLY A 234 -14.35 9.94 -5.89
C GLY A 234 -14.79 11.27 -5.28
N ILE A 235 -16.03 11.39 -4.83
CA ILE A 235 -16.54 12.59 -4.15
C ILE A 235 -15.75 12.84 -2.85
N ILE A 236 -15.54 11.80 -2.04
CA ILE A 236 -14.75 11.91 -0.80
C ILE A 236 -13.33 12.39 -1.11
N LEU A 237 -12.69 11.85 -2.15
CA LEU A 237 -11.34 12.22 -2.54
C LEU A 237 -11.25 13.70 -2.95
N VAL A 238 -12.21 14.20 -3.74
CA VAL A 238 -12.28 15.63 -4.10
C VAL A 238 -12.41 16.51 -2.85
N LEU A 239 -13.30 16.13 -1.92
CA LEU A 239 -13.46 16.87 -0.65
C LEU A 239 -12.16 16.91 0.16
N ILE A 240 -11.41 15.81 0.20
CA ILE A 240 -10.12 15.74 0.88
C ILE A 240 -9.08 16.64 0.19
N PHE A 241 -9.02 16.65 -1.14
CA PHE A 241 -8.09 17.50 -1.89
C PHE A 241 -8.38 19.00 -1.74
N ASP A 242 -9.66 19.37 -1.76
CA ASP A 242 -10.09 20.75 -1.52
C ASP A 242 -9.78 21.20 -0.07
N CYS A 243 -9.84 20.28 0.91
CA CYS A 243 -9.44 20.55 2.28
C CYS A 243 -7.92 20.70 2.46
N PHE A 244 -7.13 19.94 1.70
CA PHE A 244 -5.68 19.88 1.86
C PHE A 244 -4.94 20.96 1.07
N PHE A 245 -5.47 21.36 -0.08
CA PHE A 245 -4.94 22.44 -0.92
C PHE A 245 -5.96 23.56 -1.04
N PRO A 246 -6.11 24.43 -0.02
CA PRO A 246 -6.93 25.62 -0.17
C PRO A 246 -6.44 26.42 -1.38
N PRO A 247 -7.34 26.88 -2.27
CA PRO A 247 -6.95 27.55 -3.49
C PRO A 247 -6.09 28.77 -3.17
N ARG A 248 -4.82 28.74 -3.60
CA ARG A 248 -3.93 29.89 -3.46
C ARG A 248 -4.56 31.09 -4.19
N PRO A 249 -4.83 32.22 -3.52
CA PRO A 249 -5.70 33.30 -4.03
C PRO A 249 -5.14 34.11 -5.21
N GLN A 250 -4.06 33.68 -5.87
CA GLN A 250 -3.34 34.50 -6.85
C GLN A 250 -3.85 34.39 -8.30
N ILE A 251 -4.63 33.36 -8.64
CA ILE A 251 -5.14 33.14 -10.01
C ILE A 251 -6.33 34.06 -10.36
N LEU A 252 -7.09 34.53 -9.36
CA LEU A 252 -8.25 35.42 -9.56
C LEU A 252 -7.90 36.84 -10.05
N ARG A 253 -6.62 37.24 -10.03
CA ARG A 253 -6.19 38.54 -10.58
C ARG A 253 -6.04 38.55 -12.10
N PHE A 254 -5.79 37.41 -12.73
CA PHE A 254 -5.62 37.34 -14.19
C PHE A 254 -6.96 37.42 -14.95
N ILE A 255 -8.05 36.93 -14.35
CA ILE A 255 -9.39 36.90 -14.98
C ILE A 255 -10.06 38.28 -15.00
N ARG A 256 -9.60 39.28 -14.22
CA ARG A 256 -10.20 40.63 -14.20
C ARG A 256 -9.73 41.55 -15.34
N LYS A 257 -8.72 41.16 -16.12
CA LYS A 257 -8.19 42.01 -17.22
C LYS A 257 -8.93 41.99 -18.58
N PRO A 258 -9.90 41.11 -18.93
CA PRO A 258 -10.39 41.07 -20.31
C PRO A 258 -11.31 42.25 -20.68
N LYS A 259 -11.81 43.03 -19.72
CA LYS A 259 -12.80 44.09 -20.04
C LYS A 259 -12.22 45.29 -20.81
N LYS A 260 -10.90 45.53 -20.74
CA LYS A 260 -10.29 46.73 -21.34
C LYS A 260 -9.79 46.54 -22.78
N VAL A 261 -9.71 45.29 -23.26
CA VAL A 261 -9.20 44.95 -24.60
C VAL A 261 -10.36 44.79 -25.61
N GLU A 262 -11.52 44.31 -25.14
CA GLU A 262 -12.74 44.19 -25.95
C GLU A 262 -13.25 45.56 -26.46
N GLU A 263 -13.13 46.60 -25.62
CA GLU A 263 -13.60 47.96 -25.94
C GLU A 263 -12.76 48.65 -27.02
N SER A 264 -11.48 48.29 -27.16
CA SER A 264 -10.60 48.82 -28.21
C SER A 264 -10.82 48.20 -29.59
N LEU A 265 -11.25 46.93 -29.67
CA LEU A 265 -11.44 46.21 -30.95
C LEU A 265 -12.73 46.60 -31.70
N GLN A 266 -13.71 47.14 -30.97
CA GLN A 266 -15.00 47.50 -31.55
C GLN A 266 -14.96 48.85 -32.30
N TYR A 267 -14.06 49.76 -31.92
CA TYR A 267 -13.89 51.06 -32.57
C TYR A 267 -13.22 50.97 -33.95
N GLU A 268 -12.32 49.99 -34.15
CA GLU A 268 -11.68 49.75 -35.45
C GLU A 268 -12.59 49.05 -36.46
N THR A 269 -13.51 48.20 -35.98
CA THR A 269 -14.38 47.39 -36.85
C THR A 269 -15.47 48.24 -37.53
N ASP A 270 -16.01 49.25 -36.86
CA ASP A 270 -17.06 50.12 -37.44
C ASP A 270 -16.53 51.07 -38.52
N LYS A 271 -15.22 51.39 -38.50
CA LYS A 271 -14.60 52.31 -39.47
C LYS A 271 -14.30 51.65 -40.82
N SER A 272 -14.09 50.33 -40.83
CA SER A 272 -13.77 49.57 -42.05
C SER A 272 -15.01 49.12 -42.84
N ARG A 273 -16.21 49.19 -42.26
CA ARG A 273 -17.45 48.67 -42.88
C ARG A 273 -18.16 49.65 -43.82
N SER A 274 -17.69 50.89 -43.96
CA SER A 274 -18.34 51.89 -44.84
C SER A 274 -17.74 52.03 -46.23
N ASN A 275 -16.62 51.36 -46.53
CA ASN A 275 -15.94 51.47 -47.82
C ASN A 275 -15.84 50.08 -48.47
N VAL A 276 -16.11 50.02 -49.76
CA VAL A 276 -15.98 48.89 -50.69
C VAL A 276 -17.29 48.11 -50.94
N HIS A 277 -18.01 48.63 -51.95
CA HIS A 277 -18.88 47.89 -52.85
C HIS A 277 -18.07 47.63 -54.14
N ASP A 278 -18.35 46.48 -54.76
CA ASP A 278 -17.98 46.00 -56.11
C ASP A 278 -16.50 45.64 -56.41
N ASP A 279 -16.25 44.35 -56.68
CA ASP A 279 -15.73 43.80 -57.95
C ASP A 279 -15.09 42.39 -57.78
N ASP A 280 -15.48 41.47 -58.68
CA ASP A 280 -15.10 40.05 -58.84
C ASP A 280 -13.59 39.77 -59.00
N VAL A 281 -13.02 38.69 -58.43
CA VAL A 281 -11.97 37.80 -59.03
C VAL A 281 -11.91 36.42 -58.29
N SER A 282 -11.64 35.37 -59.07
CA SER A 282 -11.71 33.90 -58.89
C SER A 282 -10.74 33.17 -57.92
N GLU A 283 -11.18 31.99 -57.44
CA GLU A 283 -10.57 31.03 -56.48
C GLU A 283 -9.32 30.23 -56.95
N GLU A 284 -8.62 30.63 -58.02
CA GLU A 284 -7.57 29.79 -58.63
C GLU A 284 -6.17 29.93 -57.98
N ASN A 285 -5.92 30.98 -57.20
CA ASN A 285 -4.57 31.33 -56.72
C ASN A 285 -4.12 30.64 -55.41
N VAL A 286 -5.02 30.00 -54.66
CA VAL A 286 -4.68 29.44 -53.33
C VAL A 286 -4.08 28.04 -53.43
N ASN A 287 -4.38 27.29 -54.49
CA ASN A 287 -3.94 25.90 -54.63
C ASN A 287 -2.49 25.77 -55.15
N ASP A 288 -1.99 26.73 -55.93
CA ASP A 288 -0.62 26.70 -56.43
C ASP A 288 0.40 27.01 -55.32
N GLU A 289 0.07 27.91 -54.38
CA GLU A 289 0.93 28.27 -53.25
C GLU A 289 1.06 27.12 -52.22
N ILE A 290 0.01 26.32 -52.04
CA ILE A 290 0.00 25.15 -51.15
C ILE A 290 0.85 24.00 -51.73
N THR A 291 0.93 23.89 -53.05
CA THR A 291 1.67 22.82 -53.73
C THR A 291 3.19 23.07 -53.66
N GLU A 292 3.62 24.33 -53.76
CA GLU A 292 5.05 24.70 -53.67
C GLU A 292 5.64 24.50 -52.26
N ILE A 293 4.84 24.75 -51.21
CA ILE A 293 5.26 24.53 -49.81
C ILE A 293 5.43 23.04 -49.49
N ARG A 294 4.65 22.17 -50.15
CA ARG A 294 4.70 20.72 -49.94
C ARG A 294 5.95 20.09 -50.57
N GLN A 295 6.41 20.59 -51.71
CA GLN A 295 7.63 20.13 -52.39
C GLN A 295 8.90 20.44 -51.56
N ARG A 296 9.02 21.67 -51.01
CA ARG A 296 10.20 22.06 -50.19
C ARG A 296 10.39 21.22 -48.91
N LYS A 297 9.32 20.57 -48.43
CA LYS A 297 9.36 19.78 -47.19
C LYS A 297 9.79 18.33 -47.42
N VAL A 298 9.70 17.84 -48.66
CA VAL A 298 10.14 16.48 -49.04
C VAL A 298 11.67 16.48 -49.26
N ASP A 299 12.21 17.46 -49.98
CA ASP A 299 13.66 17.56 -50.25
C ASP A 299 14.50 17.74 -48.98
N ASN A 300 13.97 18.45 -47.96
CA ASN A 300 14.68 18.67 -46.70
C ASN A 300 14.74 17.43 -45.79
N ASN A 301 13.92 16.40 -46.04
CA ASN A 301 13.91 15.18 -45.23
C ASN A 301 14.79 14.07 -45.83
N GLU A 302 15.20 14.17 -47.10
CA GLU A 302 16.04 13.15 -47.76
C GLU A 302 17.55 13.39 -47.56
N VAL A 303 17.95 14.56 -47.05
CA VAL A 303 19.35 14.94 -46.80
C VAL A 303 19.85 14.51 -45.41
N HIS A 304 18.98 14.03 -44.52
CA HIS A 304 19.36 13.72 -43.14
C HIS A 304 19.58 12.23 -42.82
N ASP A 305 19.48 11.34 -43.81
CA ASP A 305 19.61 9.88 -43.62
C ASP A 305 20.60 9.21 -44.60
N SER A 306 21.67 9.91 -44.99
CA SER A 306 22.83 9.34 -45.72
C SER A 306 24.15 9.97 -45.28
#